data_AF-R7I1W2-F1
#
_entry.id   AF-R7I1W2-F1
#
_cell.length_a   1.000
_cell.length_b   1.000
_cell.length_c   1.000
_cell.angle_alpha   90.00
_cell.angle_beta   90.00
_cell.angle_gamma   90.00
#
_symmetry.space_group_name_H-M   'P 1'
#
loop_
_entity.id
_entity.type
_entity.pdbx_description
1 polymer ?
#
loop_
_entity_poly.entity_id
_entity_poly.type
_entity_poly.pdbx_seq_one_letter_code
_entity_poly.pdbx_strand_id
1 'polypeptide(L)'
;MLVTELVKKIDFNDSCVNKLVYANGTVILSIDLCMWKQREYQDGASELKEVTLRFLNSANYNWDSEKREEDIDYDTIIDITCKEGTVKIVLEDEDVSVLTFECNEVQVD
;
A
#
# COMPACT_ATOMS: atom_id res chain seq x y z
N MET A 1 10.77 -5.53 7.50
CA MET A 1 10.53 -6.90 6.99
C MET A 1 10.68 -6.90 5.48
N LEU A 2 10.79 -8.06 4.83
CA LEU A 2 10.82 -8.09 3.36
C LEU A 2 9.44 -7.74 2.80
N VAL A 3 9.39 -7.04 1.66
CA VAL A 3 8.11 -6.74 1.01
C VAL A 3 7.38 -8.03 0.63
N THR A 4 8.11 -9.07 0.23
CA THR A 4 7.54 -10.39 -0.08
C THR A 4 6.90 -11.09 1.13
N GLU A 5 7.33 -10.76 2.35
CA GLU A 5 6.69 -11.24 3.58
C GLU A 5 5.43 -10.43 3.88
N LEU A 6 5.45 -9.12 3.66
CA LEU A 6 4.32 -8.22 3.85
C LEU A 6 3.12 -8.68 3.02
N VAL A 7 3.31 -8.84 1.70
CA VAL A 7 2.25 -9.23 0.75
C VAL A 7 1.67 -10.62 1.00
N LYS A 8 2.37 -11.47 1.78
CA LYS A 8 1.86 -12.79 2.19
C LYS A 8 1.12 -12.75 3.51
N LYS A 9 1.41 -11.76 4.35
CA LYS A 9 0.91 -11.67 5.73
C LYS A 9 -0.36 -10.84 5.82
N ILE A 10 -0.45 -9.78 5.03
CA ILE A 10 -1.55 -8.81 5.08
C ILE A 10 -2.40 -8.93 3.82
N ASP A 11 -3.71 -8.95 4.02
CA ASP A 11 -4.67 -8.77 2.92
C ASP A 11 -4.98 -7.28 2.79
N PHE A 12 -4.54 -6.64 1.70
CA PHE A 12 -4.77 -5.20 1.52
C PHE A 12 -6.11 -4.87 0.88
N ASN A 13 -6.86 -5.88 0.42
CA ASN A 13 -8.08 -5.66 -0.33
C ASN A 13 -9.14 -4.94 0.52
N ASP A 14 -9.82 -3.94 -0.05
CA ASP A 14 -10.75 -3.02 0.61
C ASP A 14 -10.12 -2.10 1.68
N SER A 15 -8.79 -1.94 1.68
CA SER A 15 -8.14 -0.93 2.53
C SER A 15 -8.06 0.41 1.81
N CYS A 16 -8.38 1.49 2.50
CA CYS A 16 -8.32 2.85 1.94
C CYS A 16 -6.90 3.39 1.96
N VAL A 17 -6.54 4.23 0.99
CA VAL A 17 -5.27 4.98 0.96
C VAL A 17 -5.54 6.44 1.26
N ASN A 18 -5.10 6.87 2.43
CA ASN A 18 -5.27 8.24 2.90
C ASN A 18 -4.12 9.16 2.48
N LYS A 19 -2.97 8.57 2.15
CA LYS A 19 -1.77 9.33 1.77
C LYS A 19 -0.75 8.45 1.03
N LEU A 20 -0.17 9.01 -0.02
CA LEU A 20 1.03 8.49 -0.67
C LEU A 20 2.06 9.61 -0.80
N VAL A 21 3.32 9.34 -0.45
CA VAL A 21 4.43 10.28 -0.63
C VAL A 21 5.64 9.53 -1.12
N TYR A 22 6.29 10.05 -2.16
CA TYR A 22 7.65 9.65 -2.53
C TYR A 22 8.64 10.79 -2.28
N ALA A 23 9.55 10.58 -1.34
CA ALA A 23 10.59 11.57 -1.02
C ALA A 23 11.87 10.88 -0.55
N ASN A 24 13.02 11.38 -1.00
CA ASN A 24 14.35 10.91 -0.58
C ASN A 24 14.53 9.38 -0.69
N GLY A 25 14.02 8.78 -1.78
CA GLY A 25 14.11 7.34 -1.99
C GLY A 25 13.26 6.52 -1.02
N THR A 26 12.20 7.10 -0.45
CA THR A 26 11.26 6.38 0.42
C THR A 26 9.85 6.59 -0.10
N VAL A 27 9.13 5.50 -0.35
CA VAL A 27 7.68 5.52 -0.63
C VAL A 27 6.94 5.28 0.69
N ILE A 28 6.06 6.21 1.06
CA ILE A 28 5.25 6.15 2.27
C ILE A 28 3.78 6.04 1.88
N LEU A 29 3.11 5.01 2.36
CA LEU A 29 1.67 4.81 2.20
C LEU A 29 1.00 4.79 3.57
N SER A 30 0.08 5.71 3.84
CA SER A 30 -0.77 5.64 5.03
C SER A 30 -2.14 5.09 4.62
N ILE A 31 -2.56 4.03 5.29
CA ILE A 31 -3.75 3.26 4.93
C ILE A 31 -4.65 3.05 6.15
N ASP A 32 -5.95 2.99 5.89
CA ASP A 32 -6.90 2.37 6.80
C ASP A 32 -7.04 0.90 6.40
N LEU A 33 -6.29 0.05 7.09
CA LEU A 33 -6.27 -1.39 6.82
C LEU A 33 -7.62 -2.01 7.19
N CYS A 34 -8.26 -2.65 6.21
CA CYS A 34 -9.46 -3.45 6.42
C CYS A 34 -9.13 -4.67 7.27
N MET A 35 -9.62 -4.69 8.52
CA MET A 35 -9.30 -5.74 9.47
C MET A 35 -10.11 -7.02 9.23
N TRP A 36 -11.31 -6.93 8.64
CA TRP A 36 -12.19 -8.09 8.41
C TRP A 36 -11.56 -9.23 7.61
N LYS A 37 -10.66 -8.92 6.68
CA LYS A 37 -9.96 -9.92 5.86
C LYS A 37 -8.69 -10.46 6.51
N GLN A 38 -8.25 -9.87 7.64
CA GLN A 38 -7.04 -10.32 8.32
C GLN A 38 -7.30 -11.59 9.12
N ARG A 39 -6.33 -12.51 9.08
CA ARG A 39 -6.43 -13.81 9.76
C ARG A 39 -6.62 -13.73 11.28
N GLU A 40 -6.18 -12.62 11.89
CA GLU A 40 -6.19 -12.42 13.34
C GLU A 40 -7.41 -11.62 13.83
N TYR A 41 -8.33 -11.23 12.93
CA TYR A 41 -9.52 -10.47 13.29
C TYR A 41 -10.46 -11.26 14.21
N GLN A 42 -11.09 -10.54 15.13
CA GLN A 42 -12.06 -11.07 16.08
C GLN A 42 -13.32 -10.22 16.06
N ASP A 43 -14.48 -10.86 16.12
CA ASP A 43 -15.77 -10.17 16.15
C ASP A 43 -15.83 -9.17 17.32
N GLY A 44 -16.15 -7.92 17.02
CA GLY A 44 -16.19 -6.81 17.97
C GLY A 44 -14.86 -6.07 18.14
N ALA A 45 -13.78 -6.48 17.46
CA ALA A 45 -12.58 -5.67 17.30
C ALA A 45 -12.82 -4.54 16.29
N SER A 46 -11.93 -3.53 16.27
CA SER A 46 -11.99 -2.45 15.29
C SER A 46 -11.92 -3.00 13.86
N GLU A 47 -12.84 -2.56 13.01
CA GLU A 47 -12.94 -2.98 11.61
C GLU A 47 -11.86 -2.35 10.73
N LEU A 48 -11.37 -1.18 11.14
CA LEU A 48 -10.29 -0.45 10.49
C LEU A 48 -9.13 -0.26 11.46
N LYS A 49 -7.92 -0.28 10.91
CA LYS A 49 -6.70 0.05 11.63
C LYS A 49 -5.81 0.94 10.77
N GLU A 50 -5.49 2.12 11.27
CA GLU A 50 -4.48 2.97 10.66
C GLU A 50 -3.11 2.27 10.68
N VAL A 51 -2.48 2.19 9.51
CA VAL A 51 -1.16 1.59 9.30
C VAL A 51 -0.35 2.48 8.37
N THR A 52 0.93 2.66 8.65
CA THR A 52 1.86 3.32 7.73
C THR A 52 2.89 2.33 7.20
N LEU A 53 2.93 2.17 5.88
CA LEU A 53 3.95 1.40 5.16
C LEU A 53 5.06 2.35 4.69
N ARG A 54 6.31 2.03 5.01
CA ARG A 54 7.49 2.78 4.55
C ARG A 54 8.40 1.84 3.78
N PHE A 55 8.40 1.97 2.45
CA PHE A 55 9.29 1.25 1.56
C PHE A 55 10.59 2.04 1.45
N LEU A 56 11.67 1.48 1.97
CA LEU A 56 12.96 2.16 2.10
C LEU A 56 13.84 1.93 0.87
N ASN A 57 14.71 2.89 0.57
CA ASN A 57 15.67 2.83 -0.55
C ASN A 57 14.98 2.48 -1.88
N SER A 58 13.77 3.01 -2.09
CA SER A 58 12.99 2.81 -3.29
C SER A 58 13.64 3.50 -4.49
N ALA A 59 13.66 2.80 -5.62
CA ALA A 59 14.17 3.31 -6.89
C ALA A 59 13.14 3.10 -8.00
N ASN A 60 13.35 3.74 -9.15
CA ASN A 60 12.50 3.59 -10.34
C ASN A 60 11.01 3.79 -10.04
N TYR A 61 10.71 4.79 -9.21
CA TYR A 61 9.34 5.18 -8.88
C TYR A 61 8.60 5.65 -10.12
N ASN A 62 7.44 5.05 -10.37
CA ASN A 62 6.56 5.37 -11.47
C ASN A 62 5.11 5.39 -10.99
N TRP A 63 4.47 6.54 -11.16
CA TRP A 63 3.07 6.78 -10.87
C TRP A 63 2.29 6.85 -12.18
N ASP A 64 1.49 5.81 -12.46
CA ASP A 64 0.64 5.71 -13.64
C ASP A 64 -0.81 5.96 -13.22
N SER A 65 -1.26 7.20 -13.37
CA SER A 65 -2.58 7.68 -12.94
C SER A 65 -2.96 8.96 -13.67
N GLU A 66 -4.27 9.18 -13.81
CA GLU A 66 -4.83 10.48 -14.21
C GLU A 66 -4.91 11.47 -13.04
N LYS A 67 -4.93 10.97 -11.79
CA LYS A 67 -4.91 11.77 -10.56
C LYS A 67 -3.48 12.22 -10.23
N ARG A 68 -3.37 13.42 -9.66
CA ARG A 68 -2.08 13.88 -9.12
C ARG A 68 -1.79 13.16 -7.81
N GLU A 69 -0.51 13.00 -7.48
CA GLU A 69 -0.08 12.41 -6.21
C GLU A 69 -0.55 13.20 -4.97
N GLU A 70 -0.85 14.49 -5.14
CA GLU A 70 -1.37 15.37 -4.09
C GLU A 70 -2.88 15.21 -3.85
N ASP A 71 -3.61 14.60 -4.80
CA ASP A 71 -5.07 14.41 -4.76
C ASP A 71 -5.44 12.97 -4.35
N ILE A 72 -4.58 12.33 -3.54
CA ILE A 72 -4.71 10.92 -3.19
C ILE A 72 -5.72 10.74 -2.06
N ASP A 73 -6.85 10.17 -2.46
CA ASP A 73 -7.91 9.59 -1.64
C ASP A 73 -8.44 8.41 -2.48
N TYR A 74 -8.00 7.19 -2.17
CA TYR A 74 -8.48 5.98 -2.86
C TYR A 74 -9.29 5.12 -1.91
N ASP A 75 -10.47 4.74 -2.36
CA ASP A 75 -11.40 3.90 -1.62
C ASP A 75 -10.83 2.51 -1.37
N THR A 76 -10.05 1.96 -2.31
CA THR A 76 -9.55 0.59 -2.18
C THR A 76 -8.15 0.37 -2.78
N ILE A 77 -7.35 -0.41 -2.06
CA ILE A 77 -6.21 -1.12 -2.62
C ILE A 77 -6.74 -2.43 -3.22
N ILE A 78 -6.63 -2.59 -4.53
CA ILE A 78 -7.02 -3.85 -5.19
C ILE A 78 -5.97 -4.93 -4.90
N ASP A 79 -4.69 -4.59 -5.10
CA ASP A 79 -3.60 -5.56 -5.05
C ASP A 79 -2.26 -4.91 -4.71
N ILE A 80 -1.43 -5.66 -3.97
CA ILE A 80 -0.01 -5.35 -3.74
C ILE A 80 0.80 -6.59 -4.06
N THR A 81 1.66 -6.49 -5.06
CA THR A 81 2.56 -7.58 -5.45
C THR A 81 4.02 -7.16 -5.36
N CYS A 82 4.88 -8.13 -5.13
CA CYS A 82 6.32 -7.95 -5.18
C CYS A 82 6.96 -9.11 -5.94
N LYS A 83 7.56 -8.82 -7.10
CA LYS A 83 8.23 -9.81 -7.95
C LYS A 83 9.62 -9.31 -8.31
N GLU A 84 10.64 -10.12 -8.00
CA GLU A 84 12.04 -9.80 -8.33
C GLU A 84 12.48 -8.40 -7.84
N GLY A 85 11.99 -7.98 -6.66
CA GLY A 85 12.28 -6.67 -6.07
C GLY A 85 11.46 -5.50 -6.63
N THR A 86 10.62 -5.74 -7.64
CA THR A 86 9.65 -4.75 -8.13
C THR A 86 8.34 -4.87 -7.36
N VAL A 87 7.94 -3.80 -6.71
CA VAL A 87 6.65 -3.62 -6.04
C VAL A 87 5.67 -2.99 -7.01
N LYS A 88 4.45 -3.53 -7.05
CA LYS A 88 3.32 -2.97 -7.77
C LYS A 88 2.14 -2.85 -6.83
N ILE A 89 1.55 -1.67 -6.76
CA ILE A 89 0.35 -1.36 -5.97
C ILE A 89 -0.73 -0.88 -6.95
N VAL A 90 -1.91 -1.49 -6.89
CA VAL A 90 -3.07 -1.11 -7.71
C VAL A 90 -4.11 -0.49 -6.79
N LEU A 91 -4.48 0.74 -7.10
CA LEU A 91 -5.42 1.55 -6.34
C LEU A 91 -6.65 1.82 -7.20
N GLU A 92 -7.83 1.80 -6.59
CA GLU A 92 -9.10 2.08 -7.27
C GLU A 92 -9.97 3.01 -6.42
N ASP A 93 -10.66 3.88 -7.15
CA ASP A 93 -11.76 4.75 -6.73
C ASP A 93 -12.59 4.99 -8.02
N GLU A 94 -12.94 6.23 -8.40
CA GLU A 94 -13.55 6.54 -9.70
C GLU A 94 -12.69 6.08 -10.89
N ASP A 95 -11.36 6.06 -10.72
CA ASP A 95 -10.36 5.62 -11.69
C ASP A 95 -9.37 4.63 -11.07
N VAL A 96 -8.67 3.88 -11.93
CA VAL A 96 -7.60 2.96 -11.52
C VAL A 96 -6.24 3.62 -11.66
N SER A 97 -5.41 3.47 -10.62
CA SER A 97 -4.04 3.97 -10.61
C SER A 97 -3.05 2.89 -10.22
N VAL A 98 -1.89 2.92 -10.85
CA VAL A 98 -0.85 1.90 -10.67
C VAL A 98 0.44 2.58 -10.25
N LEU A 99 0.91 2.19 -9.08
CA LEU A 99 2.21 2.58 -8.55
C LEU A 99 3.19 1.42 -8.72
N THR A 100 4.33 1.68 -9.34
CA THR A 100 5.44 0.73 -9.45
C THR A 100 6.76 1.33 -8.98
N PHE A 101 7.56 0.55 -8.28
CA PHE A 101 8.90 0.93 -7.83
C PHE A 101 9.71 -0.30 -7.44
N GLU A 102 11.04 -0.17 -7.38
CA GLU A 102 11.92 -1.20 -6.85
C GLU A 102 12.10 -1.01 -5.34
N CYS A 103 11.89 -2.06 -4.56
CA CYS A 103 12.15 -2.08 -3.11
C CYS A 103 12.15 -3.51 -2.58
N ASN A 104 13.03 -3.78 -1.60
CA ASN A 104 13.09 -5.09 -0.94
C ASN A 104 12.58 -5.07 0.51
N GLU A 105 12.62 -3.91 1.17
CA GLU A 105 12.36 -3.79 2.60
C GLU A 105 11.26 -2.77 2.89
N VAL A 106 10.40 -3.13 3.83
CA VAL A 106 9.30 -2.28 4.30
C VAL A 106 9.27 -2.26 5.82
N GLN A 107 9.03 -1.06 6.37
CA GLN A 107 8.66 -0.86 7.76
C GLN A 107 7.14 -0.66 7.84
N VAL A 108 6.54 -1.22 8.88
CA VAL A 108 5.09 -1.15 9.13
C VAL A 108 4.92 -0.57 10.53
N ASP A 109 4.36 0.63 10.60
CA ASP A 109 4.06 1.36 11.84
C ASP A 109 2.55 1.36 12.11
#